data_AF-A0A933G0H2-F1
#
_entry.id   AF-A0A933G0H2-F1
#
_cell.length_a   1.000
_cell.length_b   1.000
_cell.length_c   1.000
_cell.angle_alpha   90.00
_cell.angle_beta   90.00
_cell.angle_gamma   90.00
#
_symmetry.space_group_name_H-M   'P 1'
#
loop_
_entity.id
_entity.type
_entity.pdbx_description
1 polymer ?
#
loop_
_entity_poly.entity_id
_entity_poly.type
_entity_poly.pdbx_seq_one_letter_code
_entity_poly.pdbx_strand_id
1 'polypeptide(L)' 'MRRLLWLPAALVLAWALLFASCGGGKDEPGPNDGPVRIELWHSMSATLVAALQRMIDDFNASQTQYQIEAVFQGSYTDS' A
#
# COMPACT_ATOMS: atom_id res chain seq x y z
N MET A 1 7.28 -49.80 -13.18
CA MET A 1 6.98 -49.34 -11.80
C MET A 1 7.77 -48.11 -11.35
N ARG A 2 9.00 -47.86 -11.86
CA ARG A 2 9.83 -46.72 -11.43
C ARG A 2 9.39 -45.32 -11.92
N ARG A 3 8.49 -45.22 -12.92
CA ARG A 3 7.93 -43.95 -13.41
C ARG A 3 6.69 -43.48 -12.61
N LEU A 4 6.03 -44.40 -11.90
CA LEU A 4 4.81 -44.12 -11.11
C LEU A 4 5.13 -43.58 -9.71
N LEU A 5 6.34 -43.83 -9.21
CA LEU A 5 6.85 -43.26 -7.95
C LEU A 5 7.36 -41.81 -8.08
N TRP A 6 7.57 -41.30 -9.30
CA TRP A 6 8.12 -39.96 -9.53
C TRP A 6 7.03 -38.88 -9.67
N LEU A 7 5.79 -39.30 -9.97
CA LEU A 7 4.61 -38.43 -10.04
C LEU A 7 4.21 -37.80 -8.70
N PRO A 8 4.14 -38.54 -7.56
CA PRO A 8 3.82 -37.92 -6.27
C PRO A 8 4.95 -37.03 -5.75
N ALA A 9 6.21 -37.36 -6.04
CA ALA A 9 7.36 -36.55 -5.63
C ALA A 9 7.41 -35.18 -6.35
N ALA A 10 7.07 -35.15 -7.65
CA ALA A 10 6.94 -33.90 -8.40
C ALA A 10 5.78 -33.03 -7.91
N LEU A 11 4.67 -33.64 -7.47
CA LEU A 11 3.50 -32.92 -6.97
C LEU A 11 3.78 -32.24 -5.62
N VAL A 12 4.52 -32.91 -4.73
CA VAL A 12 4.92 -32.36 -3.42
C VAL A 12 5.93 -31.21 -3.58
N LEU A 13 6.85 -31.32 -4.54
CA LEU A 13 7.79 -30.24 -4.84
C LEU A 13 7.11 -29.01 -5.44
N ALA A 14 6.08 -29.21 -6.28
CA ALA A 14 5.27 -28.13 -6.84
C ALA A 14 4.43 -27.42 -5.75
N TRP A 15 3.97 -28.15 -4.72
CA TRP A 15 3.26 -27.56 -3.58
C TRP A 15 4.18 -26.79 -2.63
N ALA A 16 5.42 -27.24 -2.43
CA ALA A 16 6.40 -26.53 -1.60
C ALA A 16 6.79 -25.16 -2.19
N LEU A 17 6.78 -25.02 -3.52
CA LEU A 17 7.04 -23.76 -4.21
C LEU A 17 5.91 -22.73 -4.07
N LEU A 18 4.68 -23.15 -3.74
CA LEU A 18 3.56 -22.23 -3.50
C LEU A 18 3.62 -21.58 -2.10
N PHE A 19 4.28 -22.19 -1.13
CA PHE A 19 4.42 -21.63 0.23
C PHE A 19 5.67 -20.75 0.42
N ALA A 20 6.64 -20.82 -0.49
CA ALA A 20 7.87 -20.02 -0.42
C ALA A 20 7.71 -18.56 -0.92
N SER A 21 6.51 -18.16 -1.38
CA SER A 21 6.25 -16.79 -1.85
C SER A 21 5.89 -15.82 -0.72
N CYS A 22 5.98 -16.22 0.56
CA CYS A 22 5.93 -15.28 1.68
C CYS A 22 7.31 -14.63 1.91
N GLY A 23 7.93 -14.15 0.83
CA GLY A 23 8.94 -13.11 0.89
C GLY A 23 8.19 -11.81 0.68
N GLY A 24 7.69 -11.22 1.77
CA GLY A 24 7.16 -9.87 1.78
C GLY A 24 8.29 -8.91 1.40
N GLY A 25 8.50 -8.77 0.10
CA GLY A 25 9.20 -7.64 -0.48
C GLY A 25 8.45 -6.42 0.00
N LYS A 26 9.11 -5.61 0.82
CA LYS A 26 8.71 -4.22 0.97
C LYS A 26 8.73 -3.69 -0.46
N ASP A 27 7.56 -3.33 -0.97
CA ASP A 27 7.44 -2.57 -2.20
C ASP A 27 8.22 -1.27 -1.98
N GLU A 28 9.54 -1.32 -2.20
CA GLU A 28 10.29 -0.10 -2.40
C GLU A 28 9.67 0.52 -3.64
N PRO A 29 9.10 1.74 -3.54
CA PRO A 29 8.54 2.37 -4.71
C PRO A 29 9.69 2.50 -5.70
N GLY A 30 9.61 1.75 -6.80
CA GLY A 30 10.43 2.02 -7.96
C GLY A 30 10.23 3.47 -8.39
N PRO A 31 11.09 4.02 -9.25
CA PRO A 31 10.89 5.35 -9.80
C PRO A 31 9.55 5.37 -10.54
N ASN A 32 8.49 5.80 -9.85
CA ASN A 32 7.21 6.11 -10.46
C ASN A 32 7.48 7.41 -11.22
N ASP A 33 7.15 7.46 -12.51
CA ASP A 33 7.29 8.65 -13.36
C ASP A 33 6.30 9.78 -12.96
N GLY A 34 5.80 9.77 -11.73
CA GLY A 34 4.85 10.71 -11.15
C GLY A 34 5.11 10.94 -9.65
N PRO A 35 4.43 11.93 -9.04
CA PRO A 35 4.66 12.27 -7.65
C PRO A 35 4.32 11.11 -6.72
N VAL A 36 5.10 10.96 -5.66
CA VAL A 36 4.83 10.01 -4.58
C VAL A 36 3.54 10.45 -3.87
N ARG A 37 2.55 9.57 -3.88
CA ARG A 37 1.27 9.83 -3.21
C ARG A 37 1.36 9.51 -1.72
N ILE A 38 0.86 10.43 -0.91
CA ILE A 38 0.82 10.33 0.55
C ILE A 38 -0.64 10.42 0.99
N GLU A 39 -1.16 9.37 1.60
CA GLU A 39 -2.47 9.40 2.24
C GLU A 39 -2.35 10.03 3.63
N LEU A 40 -3.09 11.10 3.87
CA LEU A 40 -3.20 11.74 5.18
C LEU A 40 -4.54 11.35 5.81
N TRP A 41 -4.47 10.40 6.74
CA TRP A 41 -5.64 9.97 7.50
C TRP A 41 -6.00 11.00 8.56
N HIS A 42 -7.27 11.41 8.60
CA HIS A 42 -7.76 12.36 9.59
C HIS A 42 -9.18 12.04 10.07
N SER A 43 -9.49 12.51 11.27
CA SER A 43 -10.84 12.47 11.88
C SER A 43 -11.38 13.89 12.14
N MET A 44 -10.77 14.90 11.50
CA MET A 44 -11.23 16.29 11.53
C MET A 44 -12.63 16.43 10.92
N SER A 45 -13.45 17.29 11.52
CA SER A 45 -14.81 17.59 11.08
C SER A 45 -15.07 19.11 11.04
N ALA A 46 -16.20 19.50 10.44
CA ALA A 46 -16.62 20.90 10.34
C ALA A 46 -15.53 21.84 9.77
N THR A 47 -15.28 22.97 10.42
CA THR A 47 -14.35 24.01 9.93
C THR A 47 -12.90 23.55 9.83
N LEU A 48 -12.50 22.52 10.60
CA LEU A 48 -11.15 21.96 10.56
C LEU A 48 -10.85 21.27 9.23
N VAL A 49 -11.86 20.66 8.59
CA VAL A 49 -11.70 20.03 7.26
C VAL A 49 -11.37 21.07 6.20
N ALA A 50 -12.01 22.24 6.25
CA ALA A 50 -11.75 23.31 5.28
C ALA A 50 -10.33 23.89 5.44
N ALA A 51 -9.88 24.08 6.68
CA ALA A 51 -8.51 24.53 6.95
C ALA A 51 -7.48 23.49 6.50
N LEU A 52 -7.72 22.21 6.80
CA LEU A 52 -6.87 21.10 6.38
C LEU A 52 -6.77 21.03 4.85
N GLN A 53 -7.91 21.10 4.15
CA GLN A 53 -7.93 21.05 2.69
C GLN A 53 -7.11 22.19 2.08
N ARG A 54 -7.23 23.41 2.62
CA ARG A 54 -6.42 24.54 2.15
C ARG A 54 -4.93 24.31 2.32
N MET A 55 -4.50 23.75 3.44
CA MET A 55 -3.09 23.41 3.67
C MET A 55 -2.59 22.35 2.69
N ILE A 56 -3.43 21.35 2.38
CA ILE A 56 -3.12 20.30 1.41
C ILE A 56 -3.01 20.87 -0.01
N ASP A 57 -3.91 21.77 -0.39
CA ASP A 57 -3.91 22.40 -1.70
C ASP A 57 -2.67 23.28 -1.88
N ASP A 58 -2.33 24.11 -0.88
CA ASP A 58 -1.14 24.95 -0.89
C ASP A 58 0.15 24.10 -0.96
N PHE A 59 0.20 22.98 -0.21
CA PHE A 59 1.31 22.04 -0.27
C PHE A 59 1.42 21.39 -1.66
N ASN A 60 0.35 20.81 -2.18
CA ASN A 60 0.34 20.14 -3.48
C ASN A 60 0.71 21.09 -4.63
N ALA A 61 0.29 22.36 -4.57
CA ALA A 61 0.69 23.37 -5.54
C ALA A 61 2.19 23.72 -5.47
N SER A 62 2.82 23.56 -4.29
CA SER A 62 4.25 23.84 -4.08
C SER A 62 5.18 22.66 -4.44
N GLN A 63 4.63 21.46 -4.63
CA GLN A 63 5.42 20.23 -4.76
C GLN A 63 5.30 19.61 -6.16
N THR A 64 6.41 19.08 -6.66
CA THR A 64 6.45 18.26 -7.88
C THR A 64 6.72 16.80 -7.59
N GLN A 65 7.32 16.50 -6.43
CA GLN A 65 7.73 15.15 -6.04
C GLN A 65 6.69 14.42 -5.20
N TYR A 66 5.79 15.15 -4.54
CA TYR A 66 4.85 14.59 -3.56
C TYR A 66 3.45 15.14 -3.82
N GLN A 67 2.44 14.30 -3.55
CA GLN A 67 1.03 14.68 -3.62
C GLN A 67 0.28 14.10 -2.41
N ILE A 68 -0.36 14.95 -1.62
CA ILE A 68 -1.15 14.57 -0.45
C ILE A 68 -2.62 14.38 -0.83
N GLU A 69 -3.22 13.30 -0.35
CA GLU A 69 -4.64 13.02 -0.40
C GLU A 69 -5.20 12.87 1.03
N ALA A 70 -6.17 13.72 1.41
CA ALA A 70 -6.85 13.60 2.71
C ALA A 70 -7.85 12.45 2.68
N VAL A 71 -7.77 11.56 3.68
CA VAL A 71 -8.70 10.44 3.85
C VAL A 71 -9.38 10.56 5.21
N PHE A 72 -10.71 10.72 5.19
CA PHE A 72 -11.49 10.75 6.42
C PHE A 72 -11.64 9.34 7.00
N GLN A 73 -11.18 9.14 8.24
CA GLN A 73 -11.12 7.84 8.93
C GLN A 73 -12.05 7.76 10.16
N GLY A 74 -13.06 8.64 10.25
CA GLY A 74 -14.08 8.55 11.29
C GLY A 74 -13.80 9.47 12.50
N SER A 75 -13.99 8.96 13.72
CA SER A 75 -13.82 9.73 14.97
C SER A 75 -12.51 9.39 15.65
N TYR A 76 -11.85 10.37 16.28
CA TYR A 76 -10.67 10.14 17.13
C TYR A 76 -10.98 9.33 18.41
N THR A 77 -12.26 9.06 18.69
CA THR A 77 -12.71 8.28 19.85
C THR A 77 -12.61 6.76 19.66
N ASP A 78 -12.24 6.29 18.46
CA ASP A 78 -12.08 4.87 18.11
C ASP A 78 -10.60 4.43 18.03
N SER A 79 -9.67 5.26 18.53
CA SER A 79 -8.21 5.04 18.48
C SER A 79 -7.60 4.61 19.81
#